data_AF-A0A4Q3VIJ8-F1
#
_entry.id   AF-A0A4Q3VIJ8-F1
#
_cell.length_a   1.000
_cell.length_b   1.000
_cell.length_c   1.000
_cell.angle_alpha   90.00
_cell.angle_beta   90.00
_cell.angle_gamma   90.00
#
_symmetry.space_group_name_H-M   'P 1'
#
loop_
_entity.id
_entity.type
_entity.pdbx_description
1 polymer ?
#
loop_
_entity_poly.entity_id
_entity_poly.type
_entity_poly.pdbx_seq_one_letter_code
_entity_poly.pdbx_strand_id
1 'polypeptide(L)'
;LTIAQYELPIKLVVFNNSSLAMVRLEQQVAGLPFEGTEVTNPSFAALAEAIGIKGIRVEKPDDLASALEEAFAHSGPVLVDAVTDPNALSLPPHTTFTQMKGFALSMAKLVLSGEGGTVLDEMRGNVKTLL
;
A
#
# COMPACT_ATOMS: atom_id res chain seq x y z
N LEU A 1 4.80 -17.85 12.19
CA LEU A 1 5.39 -19.00 12.91
C LEU A 1 4.86 -20.35 12.41
N THR A 2 3.55 -20.59 12.40
CA THR A 2 2.96 -21.87 11.93
C THR A 2 3.47 -22.30 10.55
N ILE A 3 3.50 -21.38 9.58
CA ILE A 3 4.00 -21.65 8.23
C ILE A 3 5.44 -22.21 8.23
N ALA A 4 6.32 -21.63 9.05
CA ALA A 4 7.70 -22.07 9.19
C ALA A 4 7.80 -23.44 9.90
N GLN A 5 7.04 -23.64 10.98
CA GLN A 5 7.06 -24.88 11.76
C GLN A 5 6.64 -26.12 10.95
N TYR A 6 5.70 -25.96 10.04
CA TYR A 6 5.20 -27.04 9.18
C TYR A 6 5.83 -27.03 7.79
N GLU A 7 6.82 -26.17 7.54
CA GLU A 7 7.51 -26.02 6.24
C GLU A 7 6.54 -25.88 5.06
N LEU A 8 5.41 -25.19 5.27
CA LEU A 8 4.37 -25.08 4.26
C LEU A 8 4.87 -24.19 3.11
N PRO A 9 4.75 -24.61 1.84
CA PRO A 9 5.24 -23.86 0.68
C PRO A 9 4.34 -22.68 0.30
N ILE A 10 3.91 -21.89 1.30
CA ILE A 10 3.01 -20.74 1.14
C ILE A 10 3.82 -19.51 0.71
N LYS A 11 3.26 -18.76 -0.24
CA LYS A 11 3.81 -17.50 -0.75
C LYS A 11 2.98 -16.35 -0.20
N LEU A 12 3.56 -15.57 0.70
CA LEU A 12 2.94 -14.40 1.29
C LEU A 12 3.36 -13.17 0.49
N VAL A 13 2.42 -12.32 0.13
CA VAL A 13 2.69 -11.02 -0.48
C VAL A 13 2.06 -9.95 0.40
N VAL A 14 2.90 -9.08 0.95
CA VAL A 14 2.47 -7.94 1.77
C VAL A 14 2.53 -6.70 0.91
N PHE A 15 1.39 -6.06 0.70
CA PHE A 15 1.32 -4.72 0.11
C PHE A 15 1.57 -3.70 1.22
N ASN A 16 2.81 -3.27 1.34
CA ASN A 16 3.28 -2.41 2.40
C ASN A 16 3.20 -0.94 1.97
N ASN A 17 2.06 -0.31 2.21
CA ASN A 17 1.79 1.10 1.93
C ASN A 17 1.89 2.00 3.19
N SER A 18 2.35 1.46 4.33
CA SER A 18 2.42 2.19 5.61
C SER A 18 1.11 2.90 6.02
N SER A 19 -0.05 2.38 5.60
CA SER A 19 -1.34 3.00 5.88
C SER A 19 -2.50 1.99 6.02
N LEU A 20 -3.49 2.34 6.84
CA LEU A 20 -4.81 1.71 6.81
C LEU A 20 -5.64 2.27 5.65
N ALA A 21 -5.23 1.97 4.42
CA ALA A 21 -5.74 2.63 3.21
C ALA A 21 -7.27 2.60 3.06
N MET A 22 -7.94 1.51 3.46
CA MET A 22 -9.41 1.43 3.41
C MET A 22 -10.08 2.42 4.38
N VAL A 23 -9.56 2.54 5.60
CA VAL A 23 -10.07 3.49 6.59
C VAL A 23 -9.77 4.93 6.14
N ARG A 24 -8.59 5.15 5.55
CA ARG A 24 -8.22 6.45 4.97
C ARG A 24 -9.18 6.85 3.85
N LEU A 25 -9.56 5.91 2.98
CA LEU A 25 -10.55 6.12 1.92
C LEU A 25 -11.93 6.48 2.50
N GLU A 26 -12.39 5.78 3.53
CA GLU A 26 -13.65 6.09 4.21
C GLU A 26 -13.65 7.49 4.85
N GLN A 27 -12.55 7.88 5.52
CA GLN A 27 -12.36 9.23 6.07
C GLN A 27 -12.39 10.29 4.96
N GLN A 28 -11.72 10.04 3.83
CA GLN A 28 -11.69 10.91 2.66
C GLN A 28 -13.09 11.12 2.06
N VAL A 29 -13.85 10.03 1.89
CA VAL A 29 -15.23 10.04 1.38
C VAL A 29 -16.18 10.76 2.35
N ALA A 30 -15.95 10.62 3.66
CA ALA A 30 -16.70 11.33 4.70
C ALA A 30 -16.29 12.80 4.89
N GLY A 31 -15.21 13.27 4.25
CA GLY A 31 -14.69 14.64 4.41
C GLY A 31 -14.11 14.91 5.80
N LEU A 32 -13.65 13.85 6.48
CA LEU A 32 -13.01 13.88 7.79
C LEU A 32 -11.48 14.03 7.63
N PRO A 33 -10.79 14.60 8.63
CA PRO A 33 -9.33 14.60 8.66
C PRO A 33 -8.78 13.17 8.74
N PHE A 34 -7.57 12.95 8.22
CA PHE A 34 -6.88 11.68 8.32
C PHE A 34 -6.33 11.49 9.74
N GLU A 35 -6.95 10.62 10.52
CA GLU A 35 -6.53 10.31 11.90
C GLU A 35 -6.38 8.81 12.10
N GLY A 36 -5.25 8.39 12.67
CA GLY A 36 -5.00 6.98 13.03
C GLY A 36 -4.81 6.02 11.84
N THR A 37 -4.62 6.55 10.63
CA THR A 37 -4.48 5.75 9.41
C THR A 37 -3.05 5.64 8.89
N GLU A 38 -2.10 6.34 9.50
CA GLU A 38 -0.66 6.21 9.23
C GLU A 38 -0.05 5.15 10.14
N VAL A 39 0.73 4.24 9.55
CA VAL A 39 1.30 3.09 10.26
C VAL A 39 2.79 2.98 9.96
N THR A 40 3.61 3.06 11.00
CA THR A 40 5.03 2.74 10.92
C THR A 40 5.20 1.23 10.90
N ASN A 41 5.49 0.68 9.71
CA ASN A 41 5.72 -0.75 9.54
C ASN A 41 7.22 -1.09 9.66
N PRO A 42 7.56 -2.27 10.21
CA PRO A 42 8.89 -2.83 10.09
C PRO A 42 9.16 -3.33 8.66
N SER A 43 10.39 -3.75 8.39
CA SER A 43 10.65 -4.62 7.22
C SER A 43 10.05 -5.99 7.49
N PHE A 44 8.97 -6.33 6.77
CA PHE A 44 8.34 -7.64 6.92
C PHE A 44 9.22 -8.75 6.35
N ALA A 45 10.03 -8.44 5.33
CA ALA A 45 11.04 -9.36 4.81
C ALA A 45 12.07 -9.75 5.88
N ALA A 46 12.63 -8.77 6.60
CA ALA A 46 13.59 -9.04 7.67
C ALA A 46 12.97 -9.83 8.84
N LEU A 47 11.71 -9.53 9.18
CA LEU A 47 10.96 -10.32 10.16
C LEU A 47 10.74 -11.76 9.71
N ALA A 48 10.45 -11.98 8.43
CA ALA A 48 10.29 -13.32 7.85
C ALA A 48 11.59 -14.13 7.99
N GLU A 49 12.74 -13.52 7.66
CA GLU A 49 14.04 -14.16 7.80
C GLU A 49 14.34 -14.55 9.25
N ALA A 50 14.04 -13.66 10.21
CA ALA A 50 14.23 -13.92 11.63
C ALA A 50 13.42 -15.12 12.17
N ILE A 51 12.36 -15.53 11.47
CA ILE A 51 11.52 -16.68 11.83
C ILE A 51 11.68 -17.90 10.90
N GLY A 52 12.73 -17.92 10.07
CA GLY A 52 13.04 -19.04 9.19
C GLY A 52 12.20 -19.11 7.91
N ILE A 53 11.64 -17.98 7.47
CA ILE A 53 10.94 -17.85 6.19
C ILE A 53 11.80 -17.00 5.26
N LYS A 54 11.92 -17.37 3.99
CA LYS A 54 12.64 -16.54 3.01
C LYS A 54 11.94 -15.19 2.87
N GLY A 55 12.64 -14.10 3.17
CA GLY A 55 12.16 -12.73 2.98
C GLY A 55 12.67 -12.16 1.65
N ILE A 56 11.81 -11.46 0.91
CA ILE A 56 12.17 -10.69 -0.28
C ILE A 56 11.54 -9.32 -0.13
N ARG A 57 12.33 -8.26 -0.23
CA ARG A 57 11.83 -6.87 -0.15
C ARG A 57 11.89 -6.23 -1.53
N VAL A 58 10.79 -5.63 -1.96
CA VAL A 58 10.66 -4.94 -3.25
C VAL A 58 10.35 -3.48 -2.99
N GLU A 59 11.29 -2.60 -3.34
CA GLU A 59 11.12 -1.14 -3.18
C GLU A 59 10.95 -0.42 -4.52
N LYS A 60 11.26 -1.09 -5.63
CA LYS A 60 11.12 -0.57 -6.98
C LYS A 60 10.17 -1.44 -7.79
N PRO A 61 9.25 -0.86 -8.57
CA PRO A 61 8.33 -1.62 -9.41
C PRO A 61 9.02 -2.57 -10.38
N ASP A 62 10.16 -2.17 -10.95
CA ASP A 62 10.90 -2.96 -11.95
C ASP A 62 11.47 -4.28 -11.37
N ASP A 63 11.69 -4.33 -10.06
CA ASP A 63 12.24 -5.50 -9.37
C ASP A 63 11.14 -6.54 -9.02
N LEU A 64 9.86 -6.18 -9.16
CA LEU A 64 8.74 -7.02 -8.73
C LEU A 64 8.65 -8.33 -9.50
N ALA A 65 8.85 -8.30 -10.82
CA ALA A 65 8.77 -9.50 -11.65
C ALA A 65 9.83 -10.53 -11.23
N SER A 66 11.09 -10.11 -11.11
CA SER A 66 12.18 -10.96 -10.64
C SER A 66 11.97 -11.47 -9.21
N ALA A 67 11.43 -10.64 -8.32
CA ALA A 67 11.15 -11.04 -6.94
C ALA A 67 10.07 -12.12 -6.87
N LEU A 68 9.04 -12.03 -7.71
CA LEU A 68 7.99 -13.05 -7.79
C LEU A 68 8.52 -14.35 -8.40
N GLU A 69 9.34 -14.28 -9.45
CA GLU A 69 10.01 -15.46 -10.02
C GLU A 69 10.86 -16.17 -8.95
N GLU A 70 11.66 -15.43 -8.18
CA GLU A 70 12.45 -15.97 -7.07
C GLU A 70 11.56 -16.60 -5.99
N ALA A 71 10.45 -15.94 -5.63
CA ALA A 71 9.52 -16.45 -4.62
C ALA A 71 8.84 -17.76 -5.05
N PHE A 72 8.46 -17.87 -6.32
CA PHE A 72 7.81 -19.06 -6.87
C PHE A 72 8.81 -20.20 -7.11
N ALA A 73 10.07 -19.90 -7.43
CA ALA A 73 11.12 -20.91 -7.58
C ALA A 73 11.56 -21.54 -6.25
N HIS A 74 11.35 -20.86 -5.11
CA HIS A 74 11.68 -21.39 -3.80
C HIS A 74 10.72 -22.51 -3.39
N SER A 75 11.23 -23.65 -2.94
CA SER A 75 10.42 -24.81 -2.51
C SER A 75 9.74 -24.63 -1.15
N GLY A 76 10.24 -23.72 -0.30
CA GLY A 76 9.71 -23.45 1.04
C GLY A 76 8.79 -22.23 1.12
N PRO A 77 8.48 -21.76 2.34
CA PRO A 77 7.71 -20.53 2.55
C PRO A 77 8.51 -19.29 2.13
N VAL A 78 7.81 -18.33 1.52
CA VAL A 78 8.38 -17.03 1.14
C VAL A 78 7.45 -15.92 1.57
N LEU A 79 8.01 -14.80 2.04
CA LEU A 79 7.32 -13.54 2.21
C LEU A 79 7.94 -12.49 1.28
N VAL A 80 7.12 -11.93 0.40
CA VAL A 80 7.43 -10.77 -0.42
C VAL A 80 6.84 -9.53 0.24
N ASP A 81 7.69 -8.62 0.71
CA ASP A 81 7.36 -7.31 1.25
C ASP A 81 7.44 -6.28 0.12
N ALA A 82 6.30 -6.01 -0.53
CA ALA A 82 6.20 -5.07 -1.64
C ALA A 82 5.85 -3.68 -1.11
N VAL A 83 6.84 -2.78 -1.10
CA VAL A 83 6.64 -1.39 -0.71
C VAL A 83 5.91 -0.67 -1.83
N THR A 84 4.72 -0.18 -1.52
CA THR A 84 3.85 0.53 -2.47
C THR A 84 3.66 1.98 -2.05
N ASP A 85 3.25 2.83 -3.00
CA ASP A 85 2.99 4.23 -2.72
C ASP A 85 1.82 4.41 -1.73
N PRO A 86 2.04 5.07 -0.57
CA PRO A 86 0.97 5.41 0.38
C PRO A 86 -0.11 6.33 -0.21
N ASN A 87 0.22 7.08 -1.26
CA ASN A 87 -0.65 8.06 -1.91
C ASN A 87 -1.34 7.52 -3.17
N ALA A 88 -1.16 6.23 -3.49
CA ALA A 88 -1.88 5.61 -4.58
C ALA A 88 -3.39 5.68 -4.30
N LEU A 89 -4.10 6.43 -5.14
CA LEU A 89 -5.55 6.61 -4.98
C LEU A 89 -6.24 5.28 -5.25
N SER A 90 -6.87 4.71 -4.21
CA SER A 90 -7.78 3.58 -4.34
C SER A 90 -9.09 4.08 -4.97
N LEU A 91 -9.07 4.34 -6.27
CA LEU A 91 -10.26 4.74 -7.01
C LEU A 91 -11.23 3.55 -7.02
N PRO A 92 -12.45 3.68 -6.46
CA PRO A 92 -13.43 2.62 -6.58
C PRO A 92 -13.78 2.41 -8.07
N PRO A 93 -13.90 1.16 -8.54
CA PRO A 93 -14.16 0.84 -9.95
C PRO A 93 -15.50 1.38 -10.47
N HIS A 94 -16.42 1.76 -9.57
CA HIS A 94 -17.67 2.43 -9.89
C HIS A 94 -17.67 3.85 -9.30
N THR A 95 -17.22 4.82 -10.09
CA THR A 95 -17.27 6.24 -9.74
C THR A 95 -18.73 6.71 -9.73
N THR A 96 -19.37 6.67 -8.57
CA THR A 96 -20.69 7.29 -8.42
C THR A 96 -20.50 8.80 -8.32
N PHE A 97 -21.34 9.59 -9.00
CA PHE A 97 -21.23 11.06 -9.06
C PHE A 97 -21.15 11.73 -7.66
N THR A 98 -21.76 11.09 -6.65
CA THR A 98 -21.69 11.50 -5.24
C THR A 98 -20.28 11.38 -4.64
N GLN A 99 -19.54 10.30 -4.92
CA GLN A 99 -18.18 10.10 -4.43
C GLN A 99 -17.19 11.07 -5.09
N MET A 100 -17.38 11.38 -6.38
CA MET A 100 -16.56 12.38 -7.08
C MET A 100 -16.74 13.80 -6.49
N LYS A 101 -17.97 14.16 -6.10
CA LYS A 101 -18.23 15.42 -5.38
C LYS A 101 -17.58 15.43 -4.00
N GLY A 102 -17.67 14.32 -3.26
CA GLY A 102 -17.01 14.17 -1.96
C GLY A 102 -15.50 14.34 -2.06
N PHE A 103 -14.86 13.63 -3.00
CA PHE A 103 -13.44 13.77 -3.31
C PHE A 103 -13.06 15.21 -3.65
N ALA A 104 -13.78 15.87 -4.57
CA ALA A 104 -13.51 17.25 -4.95
C ALA A 104 -13.67 18.23 -3.76
N LEU A 105 -14.66 18.01 -2.90
CA LEU A 105 -14.88 18.82 -1.70
C LEU A 105 -13.76 18.63 -0.67
N SER A 106 -13.33 17.39 -0.46
CA SER A 106 -12.22 17.03 0.44
C SER A 106 -10.90 17.65 -0.04
N MET A 107 -10.60 17.56 -1.34
CA MET A 107 -9.44 18.20 -1.95
C MET A 107 -9.48 19.73 -1.80
N ALA A 108 -10.63 20.36 -2.04
CA ALA A 108 -10.79 21.79 -1.83
C ALA A 108 -10.57 22.18 -0.36
N LYS A 109 -11.06 21.36 0.59
CA LYS A 109 -10.91 21.60 2.02
C LYS A 109 -9.46 21.45 2.50
N LEU A 110 -8.71 20.48 1.98
CA LEU A 110 -7.27 20.29 2.21
C LEU A 110 -6.43 21.48 1.71
N VAL A 111 -6.77 22.02 0.54
CA VAL A 111 -6.10 23.24 0.03
C VAL A 111 -6.41 24.44 0.92
N LEU A 112 -7.65 24.56 1.40
CA LEU A 112 -8.07 25.67 2.27
C LEU A 112 -7.54 25.54 3.72
N SER A 113 -7.28 24.33 4.22
CA SER A 113 -6.70 24.10 5.56
C SER A 113 -5.20 24.38 5.64
N GLY A 114 -4.56 24.75 4.52
CA GLY A 114 -3.11 25.02 4.46
C GLY A 114 -2.27 23.79 4.12
N GLU A 115 -2.90 22.65 3.82
CA GLU A 115 -2.26 21.38 3.46
C GLU A 115 -2.14 21.21 1.93
N GLY A 116 -1.83 22.29 1.22
CA GLY A 116 -1.74 22.29 -0.25
C GLY A 116 -0.57 21.45 -0.80
N GLY A 117 0.46 21.18 0.02
CA GLY A 117 1.59 20.33 -0.36
C GLY A 117 1.19 18.86 -0.53
N THR A 118 0.34 18.36 0.37
CA THR A 118 -0.18 16.99 0.36
C THR A 118 -1.04 16.71 -0.88
N VAL A 119 -1.81 17.70 -1.33
CA VAL A 119 -2.57 17.64 -2.59
C VAL A 119 -1.65 17.52 -3.81
N LEU A 120 -0.53 18.24 -3.85
CA LEU A 120 0.42 18.19 -4.97
C LEU A 120 1.15 16.84 -5.04
N ASP A 121 1.49 16.26 -3.90
CA ASP A 121 2.14 14.94 -3.83
C ASP A 121 1.17 13.81 -4.23
N GLU A 122 -0.11 13.89 -3.82
CA GLU A 122 -1.16 12.94 -4.21
C GLU A 122 -1.45 13.00 -5.73
N MET A 123 -1.41 14.20 -6.33
CA MET A 123 -1.52 14.34 -7.79
C MET A 123 -0.30 13.77 -8.52
N ARG A 124 0.92 14.02 -8.03
CA ARG A 124 2.16 13.52 -8.66
C ARG A 124 2.27 12.00 -8.64
N GLY A 125 1.87 11.35 -7.55
CA GLY A 125 1.89 9.89 -7.44
C GLY A 125 0.97 9.21 -8.46
N ASN A 126 -0.17 9.84 -8.77
CA ASN A 126 -1.21 9.23 -9.62
C ASN A 126 -1.17 9.63 -11.11
N VAL A 127 -0.37 10.64 -11.50
CA VAL A 127 -0.19 11.03 -12.92
C VAL A 127 0.37 9.87 -13.77
N LYS A 128 1.23 9.03 -13.20
CA LYS A 128 1.79 7.85 -13.89
C LYS A 128 0.77 6.73 -14.13
N THR A 129 -0.36 6.75 -13.42
CA THR A 129 -1.44 5.76 -13.52
C THR A 129 -2.56 6.24 -14.46
N LEU A 130 -2.62 7.54 -14.75
CA LEU A 130 -3.65 8.18 -15.57
C LEU A 130 -3.21 8.48 -17.02
N LEU A 131 -1.94 8.26 -17.35
CA LEU A 131 -1.37 8.29 -18.71
C LEU A 131 -0.95 6.88 -19.14
#